data_AF-A0A1I8HLS0-F1
#
_entry.id   AF-A0A1I8HLS0-F1
#
_cell.length_a   1.000
_cell.length_b   1.000
_cell.length_c   1.000
_cell.angle_alpha   90.00
_cell.angle_beta   90.00
_cell.angle_gamma   90.00
#
_symmetry.space_group_name_H-M   'P 1'
#
loop_
_entity.id
_entity.type
_entity.pdbx_description
1 polymer ?
#
loop_
_entity_poly.entity_id
_entity_poly.type
_entity_poly.pdbx_seq_one_letter_code
_entity_poly.pdbx_strand_id
1 'polypeptide(L)'
;WRRGREYRQGRAVKWATAVHRCLPWCPISKRFGNYTFVMYLVTKLAGLAVLLLQLELMRQFLGFQSLSYGAELMRNITMGLDWEITMVLPRLGACRFSFPDRTSVISITPYCTISSNIFTEKVYIILWFYFVLAAIVNSASILLWLRRFLLTRSRCQCLRSLIRGCGCPRTDQDEVRL
;
A
#
# COMPACT_ATOMS: atom_id res chain seq x y z
N TRP A 1 -37.20 42.35 -8.22
CA TRP A 1 -36.59 42.31 -6.89
C TRP A 1 -35.12 41.90 -6.99
N ARG A 2 -34.22 42.90 -6.97
CA ARG A 2 -32.77 42.72 -6.91
C ARG A 2 -32.43 42.10 -5.55
N ARG A 3 -31.76 40.95 -5.54
CA ARG A 3 -31.04 40.48 -4.34
C ARG A 3 -29.64 40.06 -4.77
N GLY A 4 -28.71 40.98 -4.54
CA GLY A 4 -27.31 40.85 -4.89
C GLY A 4 -26.69 39.61 -4.25
N ARG A 5 -26.04 38.79 -5.08
CA ARG A 5 -24.91 37.99 -4.64
C ARG A 5 -23.67 38.76 -5.05
N GLU A 6 -23.30 39.73 -4.22
CA GLU A 6 -21.97 40.30 -4.25
C GLU A 6 -20.97 39.15 -4.20
N TYR A 7 -20.15 39.09 -5.25
CA TYR A 7 -18.89 38.38 -5.30
C TYR A 7 -18.05 38.85 -4.10
N ARG A 8 -18.07 38.08 -3.00
CA ARG A 8 -17.12 38.26 -1.89
C ARG A 8 -15.75 37.75 -2.36
N GLN A 9 -15.12 38.50 -3.25
CA GLN A 9 -13.78 38.28 -3.78
C GLN A 9 -12.77 38.77 -2.73
N GLY A 10 -12.76 38.10 -1.57
CA GLY A 10 -11.82 38.38 -0.50
C GLY A 10 -10.41 37.92 -0.86
N ARG A 11 -9.41 38.59 -0.26
CA ARG A 11 -7.97 38.25 -0.28
C ARG A 11 -7.67 36.74 -0.27
N ALA A 12 -8.47 35.95 0.44
CA ALA A 12 -8.40 34.49 0.51
C ALA A 12 -8.38 33.76 -0.86
N VAL A 13 -9.03 34.31 -1.89
CA VAL A 13 -9.00 33.71 -3.25
C VAL A 13 -7.63 33.90 -3.90
N LYS A 14 -6.97 35.05 -3.69
CA LYS A 14 -5.64 35.34 -4.25
C LYS A 14 -4.55 34.50 -3.57
N TRP A 15 -4.64 34.30 -2.26
CA TRP A 15 -3.74 33.41 -1.51
C TRP A 15 -3.88 31.95 -1.94
N ALA A 16 -5.11 31.46 -2.15
CA ALA A 16 -5.35 30.10 -2.62
C ALA A 16 -4.74 29.83 -4.01
N THR A 17 -4.81 30.80 -4.94
CA THR A 17 -4.19 30.67 -6.27
C THR A 17 -2.66 30.78 -6.24
N ALA A 18 -2.08 31.50 -5.27
CA ALA A 18 -0.64 31.59 -5.08
C ALA A 18 -0.06 30.29 -4.51
N VAL A 19 -0.75 29.66 -3.54
CA VAL A 19 -0.37 28.35 -2.98
C VAL A 19 -0.38 27.24 -4.05
N HIS A 20 -1.36 27.27 -4.95
CA HIS A 20 -1.46 26.32 -6.07
C HIS A 20 -0.29 26.44 -7.08
N ARG A 21 0.46 27.56 -7.05
CA ARG A 21 1.62 27.79 -7.91
C ARG A 21 2.92 27.21 -7.31
N CYS A 22 3.02 27.18 -5.99
CA CYS A 22 4.18 26.60 -5.27
C CYS A 22 4.01 25.11 -4.96
N LEU A 23 2.78 24.61 -4.83
CA LEU A 23 2.51 23.20 -4.52
C LEU A 23 1.44 22.62 -5.48
N PRO A 24 1.82 22.13 -6.67
CA PRO A 24 0.89 21.59 -7.67
C PRO A 24 0.14 20.33 -7.19
N TRP A 25 0.60 19.72 -6.10
CA TRP A 25 -0.02 18.56 -5.45
C TRP A 25 -1.09 18.91 -4.41
N CYS A 26 -1.35 20.19 -4.12
CA CYS A 26 -2.43 20.58 -3.20
C CYS A 26 -3.74 20.75 -3.97
N PRO A 27 -4.74 19.85 -3.84
CA PRO A 27 -6.01 19.96 -4.54
C PRO A 27 -6.94 20.89 -3.76
N ILE A 28 -6.54 22.14 -3.47
CA ILE A 28 -7.40 23.11 -2.77
C ILE A 28 -8.33 23.74 -3.82
N SER A 29 -9.37 23.00 -4.22
CA SER A 29 -10.46 23.55 -5.04
C SER A 29 -11.78 23.51 -4.26
N LYS A 30 -12.48 24.66 -4.24
CA LYS A 30 -13.62 25.05 -3.39
C LYS A 30 -14.92 24.22 -3.55
N ARG A 31 -14.89 23.03 -4.12
CA ARG A 31 -16.07 22.15 -4.26
C ARG A 31 -16.01 21.06 -3.19
N PHE A 32 -16.53 21.37 -2.00
CA PHE A 32 -16.45 20.55 -0.77
C PHE A 32 -16.69 19.04 -0.95
N GLY A 33 -17.54 18.61 -1.88
CA GLY A 33 -17.80 17.18 -2.12
C GLY A 33 -16.68 16.41 -2.85
N ASN A 34 -15.90 17.06 -3.72
CA ASN A 34 -14.87 16.36 -4.51
C ASN A 34 -13.51 16.30 -3.78
N TYR A 35 -13.24 17.26 -2.89
CA TYR A 35 -11.98 17.37 -2.15
C TYR A 35 -11.75 16.18 -1.22
N THR A 36 -12.73 15.85 -0.38
CA THR A 36 -12.64 14.74 0.57
C THR A 36 -12.42 13.40 -0.14
N PHE A 37 -13.05 13.21 -1.30
CA PHE A 37 -12.88 12.00 -2.10
C PHE A 37 -11.48 11.89 -2.70
N VAL A 38 -10.94 12.99 -3.26
CA VAL A 38 -9.58 13.02 -3.81
C VAL A 38 -8.55 12.75 -2.70
N MET A 39 -8.68 13.39 -1.54
CA MET A 39 -7.78 13.15 -0.42
C MET A 39 -7.85 11.71 0.10
N TYR A 40 -9.06 11.15 0.21
CA TYR A 40 -9.25 9.74 0.57
C TYR A 40 -8.54 8.79 -0.41
N LEU A 41 -8.72 9.01 -1.71
CA LEU A 41 -8.05 8.21 -2.74
C LEU A 41 -6.52 8.32 -2.64
N VAL A 42 -5.98 9.53 -2.49
CA VAL A 42 -4.55 9.75 -2.34
C VAL A 42 -4.00 9.02 -1.12
N THR A 43 -4.64 9.12 0.04
CA THR A 43 -4.23 8.39 1.25
C THR A 43 -4.26 6.88 1.03
N LYS A 44 -5.31 6.37 0.38
CA LYS A 44 -5.46 4.95 0.10
C LYS A 44 -4.41 4.42 -0.86
N LEU A 45 -4.09 5.16 -1.91
CA LEU A 45 -3.04 4.85 -2.88
C LEU A 45 -1.65 4.94 -2.25
N ALA A 46 -1.37 5.98 -1.46
CA ALA A 46 -0.13 6.11 -0.72
C ALA A 46 0.07 4.94 0.26
N GLY A 47 -0.98 4.53 0.98
CA GLY A 47 -0.95 3.35 1.83
C GLY A 47 -0.67 2.06 1.05
N LEU A 48 -1.23 1.90 -0.15
CA LEU A 48 -0.95 0.75 -1.02
C LEU A 48 0.51 0.77 -1.50
N ALA A 49 1.06 1.93 -1.84
CA ALA A 49 2.47 2.08 -2.22
C ALA A 49 3.42 1.71 -1.06
N VAL A 50 3.09 2.08 0.18
CA VAL A 50 3.88 1.67 1.37
C VAL A 50 3.85 0.16 1.56
N LEU A 51 2.68 -0.49 1.40
CA LEU A 51 2.57 -1.95 1.48
C LEU A 51 3.41 -2.65 0.40
N LEU A 52 3.38 -2.15 -0.84
CA LEU A 52 4.20 -2.69 -1.93
C LEU A 52 5.69 -2.49 -1.67
N LEU A 53 6.11 -1.29 -1.26
CA LEU A 53 7.50 -1.00 -0.92
C LEU A 53 8.01 -1.93 0.19
N GLN A 54 7.17 -2.17 1.21
CA GLN A 54 7.51 -3.08 2.30
C GLN A 54 7.69 -4.52 1.81
N LEU A 55 6.82 -4.99 0.91
CA LEU A 55 6.94 -6.32 0.29
C LEU A 55 8.22 -6.43 -0.56
N GLU A 56 8.56 -5.41 -1.33
CA GLU A 56 9.77 -5.35 -2.15
C GLU A 56 11.04 -5.32 -1.31
N LEU A 57 11.06 -4.52 -0.24
CA LEU A 57 12.19 -4.43 0.69
C LEU A 57 12.45 -5.78 1.37
N MET A 58 11.40 -6.45 1.82
CA MET A 58 11.53 -7.79 2.40
C MET A 58 12.03 -8.80 1.37
N ARG A 59 11.53 -8.76 0.13
CA ARG A 59 12.04 -9.63 -0.95
C ARG A 59 13.55 -9.43 -1.16
N GLN A 60 14.00 -8.18 -1.23
CA GLN A 60 15.42 -7.85 -1.39
C GLN A 60 16.27 -8.30 -0.19
N PHE A 61 15.77 -8.12 1.03
CA PHE A 61 16.47 -8.54 2.25
C PHE A 61 16.67 -10.06 2.32
N LEU A 62 15.69 -10.84 1.85
CA LEU A 62 15.77 -12.31 1.85
C LEU A 62 16.49 -12.87 0.61
N GLY A 63 16.74 -12.05 -0.43
CA GLY A 63 17.46 -12.47 -1.64
C GLY A 63 16.66 -13.35 -2.61
N PHE A 64 15.32 -13.40 -2.50
CA PHE A 64 14.48 -14.16 -3.42
C PHE A 64 14.23 -13.42 -4.74
N GLN A 65 14.14 -14.17 -5.85
CA GLN A 65 13.80 -13.61 -7.17
C GLN A 65 12.30 -13.48 -7.41
N SER A 66 11.48 -14.30 -6.74
CA SER A 66 10.03 -14.33 -6.90
C SER A 66 9.33 -13.33 -5.96
N LEU A 67 8.30 -12.63 -6.47
CA LEU A 67 7.44 -11.74 -5.66
C LEU A 67 6.52 -12.54 -4.73
N SER A 68 6.26 -13.80 -5.09
CA SER A 68 5.52 -14.81 -4.32
C SER A 68 6.43 -15.63 -3.40
N TYR A 69 7.49 -15.03 -2.86
CA TYR A 69 8.46 -15.73 -2.01
C TYR A 69 7.81 -16.38 -0.78
N GLY A 70 6.77 -15.78 -0.21
CA GLY A 70 6.09 -16.32 0.97
C GLY A 70 5.40 -17.67 0.71
N ALA A 71 4.80 -17.85 -0.47
CA ALA A 71 4.17 -19.12 -0.85
C ALA A 71 5.20 -20.21 -1.15
N GLU A 72 6.32 -19.83 -1.78
CA GLU A 72 7.43 -20.72 -2.09
C GLU A 72 8.15 -21.19 -0.81
N LEU A 73 8.37 -20.27 0.13
CA LEU A 73 8.95 -20.55 1.44
C LEU A 73 8.04 -21.46 2.28
N MET A 74 6.72 -21.22 2.27
CA MET A 74 5.77 -22.09 2.95
C MET A 74 5.79 -23.52 2.40
N ARG A 75 5.87 -23.67 1.07
CA ARG A 75 5.95 -24.98 0.41
C ARG A 75 7.23 -25.72 0.77
N ASN A 76 8.36 -25.03 0.83
CA ASN A 76 9.64 -25.66 1.15
C ASN A 76 9.70 -26.15 2.61
N ILE A 77 9.08 -25.41 3.53
CA ILE A 77 8.98 -25.80 4.96
C ILE A 77 8.04 -27.00 5.13
N THR A 78 6.88 -27.02 4.46
CA THR A 78 5.97 -28.18 4.56
C THR A 78 6.57 -29.46 3.97
N MET A 79 7.51 -29.30 3.03
CA MET A 79 8.27 -30.41 2.45
C MET A 79 9.55 -30.78 3.24
N GLY A 80 9.88 -30.06 4.32
CA GLY A 80 11.03 -30.34 5.18
C GLY A 80 12.40 -30.01 4.56
N LEU A 81 12.45 -29.22 3.49
CA LEU A 81 13.70 -28.74 2.86
C LEU A 81 14.17 -27.48 3.58
N ASP A 82 14.55 -27.61 4.85
CA ASP A 82 14.42 -26.51 5.80
C ASP A 82 15.53 -25.44 5.79
N TRP A 83 16.68 -25.60 5.12
CA TRP A 83 17.76 -24.57 5.18
C TRP A 83 19.01 -24.83 4.33
N GLU A 84 19.36 -26.09 4.05
CA GLU A 84 20.68 -26.43 3.47
C GLU A 84 20.85 -26.06 1.98
N ILE A 85 19.74 -25.72 1.32
CA ILE A 85 19.63 -25.52 -0.13
C ILE A 85 19.29 -24.08 -0.50
N THR A 86 18.65 -23.34 0.40
CA THR A 86 18.25 -21.94 0.14
C THR A 86 19.33 -20.95 0.53
N MET A 87 20.30 -21.32 1.38
CA MET A 87 21.38 -20.44 1.89
C MET A 87 20.88 -19.10 2.47
N VAL A 88 19.60 -19.01 2.85
CA VAL A 88 19.03 -17.82 3.48
C VAL A 88 19.33 -17.90 4.98
N LEU A 89 20.43 -17.27 5.36
CA LEU A 89 20.93 -16.99 6.72
C LEU A 89 21.17 -18.25 7.60
N PRO A 90 22.44 -18.63 7.90
CA PRO A 90 22.77 -19.86 8.61
C PRO A 90 22.30 -19.84 10.08
N ARG A 91 21.64 -20.92 10.52
CA ARG A 91 21.12 -21.09 11.90
C ARG A 91 22.23 -21.42 12.91
N LEU A 92 23.40 -21.84 12.41
CA LEU A 92 24.61 -22.19 13.15
C LEU A 92 25.77 -21.32 12.62
N GLY A 93 26.45 -20.62 13.51
CA GLY A 93 27.64 -19.82 13.19
C GLY A 93 28.88 -20.38 13.87
N ALA A 94 30.03 -20.34 13.20
CA ALA A 94 31.31 -20.68 13.82
C ALA A 94 31.85 -19.44 14.55
N CYS A 95 32.03 -19.50 15.86
CA CYS A 95 32.64 -18.41 16.64
C CYS A 95 34.10 -18.74 16.92
N ARG A 96 35.01 -17.81 16.62
CA ARG A 96 36.44 -18.00 16.89
C ARG A 96 36.80 -17.36 18.23
N PHE A 97 37.25 -18.18 19.18
CA PHE A 97 37.81 -17.72 20.45
C PHE A 97 39.32 -17.95 20.42
N SER A 98 40.10 -16.92 20.76
CA SER A 98 41.55 -16.99 20.86
C SER A 98 41.98 -16.64 22.28
N PHE A 99 42.68 -17.55 22.93
CA PHE A 99 43.20 -17.37 24.28
C PHE A 99 44.72 -17.19 24.22
N PRO A 100 45.28 -16.13 24.82
CA PRO A 100 46.72 -15.99 24.95
C PRO A 100 47.25 -16.94 26.02
N ASP A 101 48.17 -17.83 25.64
CA ASP A 101 48.91 -18.67 26.56
C ASP A 101 50.32 -18.09 26.78
N ARG A 102 51.06 -18.59 27.79
CA ARG A 102 52.36 -18.00 28.20
C ARG A 102 53.45 -17.98 27.11
N THR A 103 53.27 -18.74 26.03
CA THR A 103 54.25 -18.89 24.94
C THR A 103 53.64 -19.01 23.54
N SER A 104 52.32 -19.22 23.43
CA SER A 104 51.62 -19.36 22.15
C SER A 104 50.14 -18.96 22.26
N VAL A 105 49.47 -18.67 21.16
CA VAL A 105 48.03 -18.36 21.12
C VAL A 105 47.24 -19.61 20.70
N ILE A 106 46.32 -20.08 21.53
CA ILE A 106 45.44 -21.22 21.23
C ILE A 106 44.11 -20.68 20.73
N SER A 107 43.66 -21.15 19.56
CA SER A 107 42.36 -20.76 18.99
C SER A 107 41.43 -21.96 18.90
N ILE A 108 40.21 -21.82 19.42
CA ILE A 108 39.15 -22.83 19.42
C ILE A 108 37.94 -22.24 18.68
N THR A 109 37.30 -23.05 17.85
CA THR A 109 36.15 -22.63 17.04
C THR A 109 34.93 -23.51 17.33
N PRO A 110 34.16 -23.22 18.41
CA PRO A 110 32.88 -23.88 18.64
C PRO A 110 31.80 -23.39 17.66
N TYR A 111 30.78 -24.22 17.46
CA TYR A 111 29.53 -23.84 16.80
C TYR A 111 28.62 -23.14 17.80
N CYS A 112 28.13 -21.96 17.45
CA CYS A 112 27.22 -21.14 18.24
C CYS A 112 25.87 -21.01 17.53
N THR A 113 24.79 -21.04 18.29
CA THR A 113 23.43 -20.81 17.78
C THR A 113 23.14 -19.31 17.74
N ILE A 114 22.84 -18.75 16.56
CA ILE A 114 22.38 -17.35 16.46
C ILE A 114 20.86 -17.35 16.58
N SER A 115 20.37 -17.32 17.83
CA SER A 115 18.95 -17.42 18.17
C SER A 115 18.09 -16.29 17.56
N SER A 116 18.71 -15.18 17.15
CA SER A 116 18.03 -14.04 16.49
C SER A 116 17.59 -14.35 15.04
N ASN A 117 18.30 -15.25 14.36
CA ASN A 117 18.08 -15.57 12.96
C ASN A 117 16.82 -16.45 12.74
N ILE A 118 16.67 -17.51 13.54
CA ILE A 118 15.53 -18.44 13.40
C ILE A 118 14.17 -17.75 13.60
N PHE A 119 14.13 -16.74 14.48
CA PHE A 119 12.93 -15.93 14.72
C PHE A 119 12.56 -15.09 13.49
N THR A 120 13.58 -14.55 12.83
CA THR A 120 13.45 -13.68 11.67
C THR A 120 12.87 -14.43 10.46
N GLU A 121 13.32 -15.67 10.21
CA GLU A 121 12.80 -16.51 9.14
C GLU A 121 11.28 -16.81 9.28
N LYS A 122 10.81 -17.09 10.50
CA LYS A 122 9.38 -17.41 10.72
C LYS A 122 8.50 -16.16 10.77
N VAL A 123 9.01 -15.05 11.29
CA VAL A 123 8.30 -13.76 11.30
C VAL A 123 8.06 -13.22 9.89
N TYR A 124 9.01 -13.38 8.97
CA TYR A 124 8.84 -12.90 7.59
C TYR A 124 7.75 -13.63 6.80
N ILE A 125 7.48 -14.90 7.11
CA ILE A 125 6.38 -15.66 6.50
C ILE A 125 5.04 -15.08 6.96
N ILE A 126 4.87 -14.89 8.27
CA ILE A 126 3.65 -14.34 8.85
C ILE A 126 3.40 -12.92 8.33
N LEU A 127 4.45 -12.09 8.27
CA LEU A 127 4.38 -10.74 7.72
C LEU A 127 3.96 -10.72 6.25
N TRP A 128 4.46 -11.65 5.42
CA TRP A 128 4.07 -11.70 4.01
C TRP A 128 2.56 -11.93 3.86
N PHE A 129 1.98 -12.90 4.56
CA PHE A 129 0.54 -13.13 4.55
C PHE A 129 -0.24 -11.90 5.03
N TYR A 130 0.25 -11.24 6.09
CA TYR A 130 -0.35 -10.01 6.61
C TYR A 130 -0.38 -8.89 5.56
N PHE A 131 0.75 -8.60 4.91
CA PHE A 131 0.84 -7.52 3.93
C PHE A 131 0.06 -7.81 2.65
N VAL A 132 0.05 -9.06 2.18
CA VAL A 132 -0.77 -9.49 1.03
C VAL A 132 -2.26 -9.33 1.36
N LEU A 133 -2.72 -9.79 2.52
CA LEU A 133 -4.10 -9.62 2.95
C LEU A 133 -4.47 -8.14 3.08
N ALA A 134 -3.60 -7.33 3.69
CA ALA A 134 -3.79 -5.89 3.81
C ALA A 134 -3.91 -5.20 2.44
N ALA A 135 -3.10 -5.61 1.46
CA ALA A 135 -3.16 -5.09 0.09
C ALA A 135 -4.48 -5.47 -0.62
N ILE A 136 -4.96 -6.71 -0.43
CA ILE A 136 -6.25 -7.17 -0.98
C ILE A 136 -7.41 -6.37 -0.37
N VAL A 137 -7.45 -6.23 0.96
CA VAL A 137 -8.51 -5.47 1.65
C VAL A 137 -8.49 -4.00 1.24
N ASN A 138 -7.29 -3.40 1.14
CA ASN A 138 -7.16 -2.00 0.75
C ASN A 138 -7.60 -1.78 -0.72
N SER A 139 -7.18 -2.64 -1.64
CA SER A 139 -7.59 -2.57 -3.05
C SER A 139 -9.09 -2.78 -3.24
N ALA A 140 -9.69 -3.75 -2.56
CA ALA A 140 -11.14 -3.97 -2.56
C ALA A 140 -11.89 -2.73 -2.02
N SER A 141 -11.39 -2.11 -0.96
CA SER A 141 -11.96 -0.87 -0.41
C SER A 141 -11.96 0.26 -1.45
N ILE A 142 -10.83 0.47 -2.14
CA ILE A 142 -10.70 1.48 -3.21
C ILE A 142 -11.70 1.22 -4.34
N LEU A 143 -11.80 -0.03 -4.81
CA LEU A 143 -12.69 -0.41 -5.91
C LEU A 143 -14.17 -0.18 -5.56
N LEU A 144 -14.59 -0.55 -4.35
CA LEU A 144 -15.97 -0.33 -3.88
C LEU A 144 -16.32 1.16 -3.81
N TRP A 145 -15.40 1.98 -3.30
CA TRP A 145 -15.59 3.44 -3.24
C TRP A 145 -15.60 4.08 -4.63
N LEU A 146 -14.71 3.63 -5.52
CA LEU A 146 -14.67 4.11 -6.90
C LEU A 146 -15.98 3.80 -7.64
N ARG A 147 -16.51 2.58 -7.50
CA ARG A 147 -17.79 2.18 -8.09
C ARG A 147 -18.94 3.06 -7.57
N ARG A 148 -19.02 3.28 -6.26
CA ARG A 148 -20.04 4.16 -5.65
C ARG A 148 -19.95 5.59 -6.16
N PHE A 149 -18.73 6.10 -6.33
CA PHE A 149 -18.51 7.45 -6.85
C PHE A 149 -18.94 7.60 -8.32
N LEU A 150 -18.59 6.63 -9.18
CA LEU A 150 -18.98 6.63 -10.60
C LEU A 150 -20.50 6.59 -10.77
N LEU A 151 -21.20 5.74 -10.00
CA LEU A 151 -22.66 5.65 -9.99
C LEU A 151 -23.33 6.95 -9.49
N THR A 152 -22.75 7.59 -8.47
CA THR A 152 -23.30 8.86 -7.96
C THR A 152 -23.10 9.99 -8.97
N ARG A 153 -21.96 10.00 -9.67
CA ARG A 153 -21.66 10.98 -10.72
C ARG A 153 -22.60 10.83 -11.91
N SER A 154 -22.84 9.60 -12.39
CA SER A 154 -23.77 9.35 -13.50
C SER A 154 -25.21 9.78 -13.16
N ARG A 155 -25.71 9.44 -11.97
CA ARG A 155 -27.05 9.87 -11.51
C ARG A 155 -27.18 11.39 -11.41
N CYS A 156 -26.20 12.06 -10.81
CA CYS A 156 -26.18 13.52 -10.70
C CYS A 156 -26.06 14.22 -12.05
N GLN A 157 -25.32 13.64 -13.00
CA GLN A 157 -25.16 14.20 -14.34
C GLN A 157 -26.44 14.04 -15.16
N CYS A 158 -27.11 12.89 -15.05
CA CYS A 158 -28.39 12.64 -15.71
C CYS A 158 -29.52 13.51 -15.12
N LEU A 159 -29.58 13.68 -13.79
CA LEU A 159 -30.54 14.61 -13.17
C LEU A 159 -30.33 16.06 -13.66
N ARG A 160 -29.07 16.47 -13.84
CA ARG A 160 -28.74 17.80 -14.38
C ARG A 160 -29.13 17.95 -15.85
N SER A 161 -29.09 16.89 -16.66
CA SER A 161 -29.53 16.96 -18.06
C SER A 161 -31.06 17.04 -18.17
N LEU A 162 -31.79 16.31 -17.32
CA LEU A 162 -33.25 16.40 -17.19
C LEU A 162 -33.73 17.82 -16.86
N ILE A 163 -33.13 18.49 -15.88
CA ILE A 163 -33.47 19.88 -15.52
C ILE A 163 -33.16 20.86 -16.67
N ARG A 164 -32.20 20.53 -17.55
CA ARG A 164 -31.83 21.35 -18.72
C ARG A 164 -32.64 21.02 -19.98
N GLY A 165 -33.60 20.10 -19.92
CA GLY A 165 -34.44 19.71 -21.07
C GLY A 165 -33.71 18.90 -22.15
N CYS A 166 -32.47 18.46 -21.92
CA CYS A 166 -31.76 17.55 -22.81
C CYS A 166 -31.96 16.12 -22.30
N GLY A 167 -32.71 15.30 -23.06
CA GLY A 167 -32.97 13.90 -22.71
C GLY A 167 -31.68 13.11 -22.44
N CYS A 168 -31.72 12.20 -21.47
CA CYS A 168 -30.61 11.30 -21.12
C CYS A 168 -30.64 10.09 -22.07
N PRO A 169 -29.51 9.61 -22.64
CA PRO A 169 -29.48 8.30 -23.30
C PRO A 169 -29.72 7.23 -22.24
N ARG A 170 -30.76 6.42 -22.43
CA ARG A 170 -31.17 5.35 -21.52
C ARG A 170 -30.14 4.21 -21.64
N THR A 171 -29.41 3.90 -20.57
CA THR A 171 -28.62 2.67 -20.50
C THR A 171 -29.55 1.52 -20.11
N ASP A 172 -29.58 0.50 -20.95
CA ASP A 172 -30.46 -0.68 -21.04
C ASP A 172 -30.41 -1.69 -19.85
N GLN A 173 -30.46 -1.25 -18.59
CA GLN A 173 -30.41 -2.17 -17.43
C GLN A 173 -31.62 -2.18 -16.50
N ASP A 174 -32.69 -1.46 -16.81
CA ASP A 174 -33.93 -1.47 -16.01
C ASP A 174 -35.07 -2.33 -16.61
N GLU A 175 -34.84 -3.06 -17.72
CA GLU A 175 -35.84 -3.94 -18.38
C GLU A 175 -35.71 -5.44 -18.00
N VAL A 176 -35.23 -5.77 -16.79
CA VAL A 176 -35.22 -7.16 -16.27
C VAL A 176 -35.91 -7.26 -14.91
N ARG A 177 -36.82 -6.33 -14.59
CA ARG A 177 -37.55 -6.36 -13.32
C ARG A 177 -39.04 -6.02 -13.42
N LEU A 178 -39.67 -6.44 -14.51
CA LEU A 178 -41.12 -6.56 -14.65
C LEU A 178 -41.47 -7.96 -15.16
#